data_AF-A0A2D4PR99-F1
#
_entry.id   AF-A0A2D4PR99-F1
#
_cell.length_a   1.000
_cell.length_b   1.000
_cell.length_c   1.000
_cell.angle_alpha   90.00
_cell.angle_beta   90.00
_cell.angle_gamma   90.00
#
_symmetry.space_group_name_H-M   'P 1'
#
loop_
_entity.id
_entity.type
_entity.pdbx_description
1 polymer ?
#
loop_
_entity_poly.entity_id
_entity_poly.type
_entity_poly.pdbx_seq_one_letter_code
_entity_poly.pdbx_strand_id
1 'polypeptide(L)'
;MEANSFSPSMPTSPSSMINQYKFEDEPEGKDLFITVDDPESYITAIETFITYRIVTKTTRGEFDSSEYEVRRRYQDFLWLKGRLEEVHPTLIIPPLPEKFIM
;
A
#
# COMPACT_ATOMS: atom_id res chain seq x y z
N MET A 1 17.35 61.68 -18.89
CA MET A 1 17.29 61.28 -17.48
C MET A 1 16.36 60.10 -17.39
N GLU A 2 16.97 58.96 -17.66
CA GLU A 2 16.40 57.67 -18.01
C GLU A 2 15.80 56.87 -16.84
N ALA A 3 14.78 56.09 -17.19
CA ALA A 3 14.43 54.76 -16.69
C ALA A 3 14.56 54.46 -15.19
N ASN A 4 13.41 54.47 -14.49
CA ASN A 4 13.27 53.74 -13.23
C ASN A 4 12.95 52.26 -13.55
N SER A 5 13.93 51.38 -13.40
CA SER A 5 13.82 49.95 -13.70
C SER A 5 13.07 49.25 -12.55
N PHE A 6 11.80 48.90 -12.79
CA PHE A 6 11.07 47.98 -11.93
C PHE A 6 11.68 46.59 -12.07
N SER A 7 12.35 46.09 -11.04
CA SER A 7 12.81 44.71 -10.98
C SER A 7 11.72 43.86 -10.29
N PRO A 8 11.04 42.95 -11.00
CA PRO A 8 10.23 41.93 -10.33
C PRO A 8 11.20 40.93 -9.70
N SER A 9 11.19 40.83 -8.38
CA SER A 9 11.86 39.74 -7.67
C SER A 9 11.35 38.41 -8.22
N MET A 10 12.24 37.65 -8.86
CA MET A 10 11.92 36.30 -9.31
C MET A 10 11.57 35.44 -8.08
N PRO A 11 10.48 34.66 -8.11
CA PRO A 11 10.27 33.64 -7.10
C PRO A 11 11.37 32.58 -7.24
N THR A 12 12.09 32.39 -6.14
CA THR A 12 13.13 31.38 -5.98
C THR A 12 12.54 29.98 -6.09
N SER A 13 13.11 29.19 -6.99
CA SER A 13 13.13 27.72 -7.01
C SER A 13 11.82 26.98 -7.34
N PRO A 14 11.77 26.19 -8.43
CA PRO A 14 10.64 25.31 -8.77
C PRO A 14 10.58 24.02 -7.94
N SER A 15 11.28 23.95 -6.81
CA SER A 15 11.38 22.75 -5.96
C SER A 15 10.12 22.45 -5.13
N SER A 16 9.06 23.26 -5.23
CA SER A 16 7.83 23.07 -4.43
C SER A 16 6.86 22.02 -4.97
N MET A 17 7.28 21.15 -5.90
CA MET A 17 6.49 19.98 -6.33
C MET A 17 6.87 18.68 -5.58
N ILE A 18 7.61 18.77 -4.47
CA ILE A 18 7.77 17.62 -3.59
C ILE A 18 6.55 17.53 -2.69
N ASN A 19 5.74 16.48 -2.91
CA ASN A 19 4.60 16.03 -2.12
C ASN A 19 4.57 16.58 -0.68
N GLN A 20 3.86 17.69 -0.49
CA GLN A 20 3.45 18.15 0.84
C GLN A 20 2.26 17.29 1.29
N TYR A 21 2.47 15.97 1.40
CA TYR A 21 1.61 15.16 2.26
C TYR A 21 1.95 15.56 3.69
N LYS A 22 1.21 16.53 4.22
CA LYS A 22 1.12 16.71 5.66
C LYS A 22 0.48 15.43 6.19
N PHE A 23 1.30 14.56 6.77
CA PHE A 23 0.80 13.61 7.75
C PHE A 23 0.32 14.47 8.92
N GLU A 24 -0.97 14.78 8.93
CA GLU A 24 -1.61 15.21 10.16
C GLU A 24 -1.37 14.07 11.16
N ASP A 25 -0.77 14.39 12.31
CA ASP A 25 -0.68 13.51 13.48
C ASP A 25 -2.12 13.28 13.99
N GLU A 26 -2.87 12.49 13.22
CA GLU A 26 -4.06 11.82 13.69
C GLU A 26 -3.61 10.88 14.82
N PRO A 27 -4.37 10.80 15.92
CA PRO A 27 -3.97 10.01 17.08
C PRO A 27 -3.59 8.60 16.62
N GLU A 28 -2.48 8.06 17.15
CA GLU A 28 -1.82 6.77 16.89
C GLU A 28 -2.72 5.51 16.99
N GLY A 29 -4.04 5.64 16.96
CA GLY A 29 -5.03 4.56 17.07
C GLY A 29 -5.42 3.89 15.75
N LYS A 30 -4.63 4.03 14.68
CA LYS A 30 -4.89 3.36 13.40
C LYS A 30 -3.77 2.40 13.04
N ASP A 31 -3.38 1.53 13.96
CA ASP A 31 -2.36 0.53 13.66
C ASP A 31 -2.95 -0.71 12.96
N LEU A 32 -2.21 -1.23 12.00
CA LEU A 32 -2.44 -2.54 11.39
C LEU A 32 -1.17 -3.37 11.58
N PHE A 33 -1.27 -4.41 12.39
CA PHE A 33 -0.20 -5.39 12.55
C PHE A 33 -0.57 -6.61 11.72
N ILE A 34 0.14 -6.80 10.61
CA ILE A 34 -0.10 -7.91 9.68
C ILE A 34 1.11 -8.84 9.73
N THR A 35 0.87 -10.12 10.01
CA THR A 35 1.88 -11.18 9.92
C THR A 35 1.48 -12.16 8.84
N VAL A 36 2.45 -12.53 8.00
CA VAL A 36 2.30 -13.56 6.96
C VAL A 36 3.27 -14.68 7.28
N ASP A 37 2.76 -15.84 7.61
CA ASP A 37 3.55 -16.98 8.05
C ASP A 37 2.90 -18.32 7.65
N ASP A 38 3.42 -19.42 8.22
CA ASP A 38 2.84 -20.76 8.13
C ASP A 38 2.48 -21.20 6.69
N PRO A 39 3.47 -21.38 5.79
CA PRO A 39 3.20 -21.85 4.43
C PRO A 39 2.70 -23.30 4.44
N GLU A 40 1.53 -23.55 3.84
CA GLU A 40 0.93 -24.89 3.72
C GLU A 40 0.61 -25.24 2.26
N SER A 41 0.84 -26.51 1.90
CA SER A 41 0.38 -27.06 0.62
C SER A 41 -1.10 -27.37 0.69
N TYR A 42 -1.87 -26.75 -0.20
CA TYR A 42 -3.29 -26.99 -0.35
C TYR A 42 -3.54 -27.78 -1.63
N ILE A 43 -4.12 -28.97 -1.48
CA ILE A 43 -4.37 -29.91 -2.57
C ILE A 43 -5.86 -29.89 -2.88
N THR A 44 -6.19 -29.57 -4.12
CA THR A 44 -7.54 -29.73 -4.68
C THR A 44 -7.57 -30.88 -5.68
N ALA A 45 -8.76 -31.24 -6.16
CA ALA A 45 -8.90 -32.23 -7.22
C ALA A 45 -8.19 -31.84 -8.54
N ILE A 46 -7.89 -30.56 -8.74
CA ILE A 46 -7.41 -30.01 -10.02
C ILE A 46 -6.02 -29.37 -9.95
N GLU A 47 -5.61 -28.86 -8.78
CA GLU A 47 -4.38 -28.11 -8.60
C GLU A 47 -3.85 -28.27 -7.18
N THR A 48 -2.53 -28.24 -7.02
CA THR A 48 -1.87 -28.05 -5.73
C THR A 48 -1.17 -26.70 -5.70
N PHE A 49 -1.37 -25.93 -4.63
CA PHE A 49 -0.76 -24.61 -4.46
C PHE A 49 -0.45 -24.31 -3.01
N ILE A 50 0.51 -23.40 -2.77
CA ILE A 50 0.85 -22.96 -1.41
C ILE A 50 -0.09 -21.84 -0.97
N THR A 51 -0.60 -21.96 0.25
CA THR A 51 -1.33 -20.91 0.97
C THR A 51 -0.53 -20.45 2.18
N TYR A 52 -0.65 -19.18 2.49
CA TYR A 52 -0.03 -18.55 3.65
C TYR A 52 -1.12 -18.15 4.63
N ARG A 53 -0.82 -18.28 5.92
CA ARG A 53 -1.66 -17.72 6.97
C ARG A 53 -1.38 -16.21 7.06
N ILE A 54 -2.44 -15.43 7.11
CA ILE A 54 -2.39 -13.98 7.29
C ILE A 54 -3.18 -13.66 8.54
N VAL A 55 -2.51 -13.14 9.55
CA VAL A 55 -3.14 -12.66 10.77
C VAL A 55 -3.08 -11.13 10.76
N THR A 56 -4.24 -10.51 10.92
CA THR A 56 -4.38 -9.06 11.05
C THR A 56 -4.82 -8.74 12.48
N LYS A 57 -4.07 -7.88 13.17
CA LYS A 57 -4.45 -7.30 14.45
C LYS A 57 -4.56 -5.78 14.32
N THR A 58 -5.64 -5.21 14.83
CA THR A 58 -5.97 -3.79 14.62
C THR A 58 -6.82 -3.24 15.75
N THR A 59 -6.67 -1.94 16.03
CA THR A 59 -7.55 -1.17 16.91
C THR A 59 -8.55 -0.30 16.11
N ARG A 60 -8.51 -0.37 14.78
CA ARG A 60 -9.36 0.42 13.88
C ARG A 60 -10.81 -0.10 13.88
N GLY A 61 -11.77 0.78 14.16
CA GLY A 61 -13.20 0.46 14.15
C GLY A 61 -13.82 0.24 12.75
N GLU A 62 -13.06 0.43 11.68
CA GLU A 62 -13.47 0.14 10.30
C GLU A 62 -13.46 -1.37 9.97
N PHE A 63 -12.87 -2.19 10.86
CA PHE A 63 -12.78 -3.63 10.72
C PHE A 63 -13.78 -4.34 11.63
N ASP A 64 -14.35 -5.44 11.15
CA ASP A 64 -15.37 -6.21 11.89
C ASP A 64 -14.81 -6.88 13.17
N SER A 65 -13.49 -7.09 13.24
CA SER A 65 -12.81 -7.68 14.39
C SER A 65 -11.45 -7.04 14.61
N SER A 66 -11.03 -6.96 15.88
CA SER A 66 -9.69 -6.50 16.26
C SER A 66 -8.59 -7.52 15.96
N GLU A 67 -8.94 -8.79 15.76
CA GLU A 67 -8.03 -9.85 15.34
C GLU A 67 -8.78 -10.87 14.48
N TYR A 68 -8.21 -11.22 13.31
CA TYR A 68 -8.74 -12.27 12.46
C TYR A 68 -7.64 -12.92 11.62
N GLU A 69 -7.95 -14.14 11.17
CA GLU A 69 -7.04 -14.97 10.39
C GLU A 69 -7.69 -15.40 9.08
N VAL A 70 -6.92 -15.38 7.99
CA VAL A 70 -7.31 -15.92 6.69
C VAL A 70 -6.15 -16.68 6.05
N ARG A 71 -6.47 -17.64 5.18
CA ARG A 71 -5.47 -18.29 4.30
C ARG A 71 -5.60 -17.77 2.86
N ARG A 72 -4.48 -17.40 2.24
CA ARG A 72 -4.43 -16.88 0.86
C ARG A 72 -3.26 -17.47 0.09
N ARG A 73 -3.46 -17.72 -1.20
CA ARG A 73 -2.39 -18.10 -2.13
C ARG A 73 -1.82 -16.86 -2.82
N TYR A 74 -0.64 -16.99 -3.43
CA TYR A 74 0.00 -15.88 -4.16
C TYR A 74 -0.90 -15.22 -5.23
N GLN A 75 -1.76 -15.99 -5.90
CA GLN A 75 -2.69 -15.46 -6.91
C GLN A 75 -3.73 -14.50 -6.30
N ASP A 76 -4.11 -14.66 -5.03
CA ASP A 76 -5.04 -13.74 -4.36
C ASP A 76 -4.42 -12.35 -4.18
N PHE A 77 -3.11 -12.29 -3.93
CA PHE A 77 -2.37 -11.02 -3.83
C PHE A 77 -2.19 -10.35 -5.19
N LEU A 78 -2.00 -11.13 -6.27
CA LEU A 78 -2.00 -10.60 -7.64
C LEU A 78 -3.34 -9.96 -7.98
N TRP A 79 -4.44 -10.63 -7.65
CA TRP A 79 -5.78 -10.09 -7.82
C TRP A 79 -5.97 -8.80 -7.00
N LEU A 80 -5.56 -8.79 -5.73
CA LEU A 80 -5.65 -7.62 -4.86
C LEU A 80 -4.86 -6.44 -5.43
N LYS A 81 -3.62 -6.68 -5.90
CA LYS A 81 -2.79 -5.66 -6.55
C LYS A 81 -3.52 -5.05 -7.75
N GLY A 82 -4.03 -5.88 -8.66
CA GLY A 82 -4.77 -5.41 -9.83
C GLY A 82 -5.99 -4.57 -9.44
N ARG A 83 -6.73 -4.98 -8.40
CA ARG A 83 -7.88 -4.22 -7.91
C ARG A 83 -7.48 -2.86 -7.31
N LEU A 84 -6.36 -2.79 -6.59
CA LEU A 84 -5.84 -1.54 -6.05
C LEU A 84 -5.37 -0.59 -7.17
N GLU A 85 -4.74 -1.12 -8.23
CA GLU A 85 -4.33 -0.33 -9.40
C GLU A 85 -5.54 0.27 -10.13
N GLU A 86 -6.63 -0.49 -10.26
CA GLU A 86 -7.88 0.01 -10.87
C GLU A 86 -8.56 1.10 -10.04
N VAL A 87 -8.60 0.94 -8.71
CA VAL A 87 -9.27 1.89 -7.80
C VAL A 87 -8.41 3.15 -7.59
N HIS A 88 -7.09 3.03 -7.66
CA HIS A 88 -6.14 4.12 -7.45
C HIS A 88 -5.17 4.27 -8.63
N PRO A 89 -5.63 4.71 -9.82
CA PRO A 89 -4.83 4.71 -11.05
C PRO A 89 -3.64 5.66 -11.05
N THR A 90 -3.58 6.59 -10.09
CA THR A 90 -2.47 7.55 -9.94
C THR A 90 -1.44 7.12 -8.90
N LEU A 91 -1.70 6.05 -8.14
CA LEU A 91 -0.79 5.53 -7.11
C LEU A 91 0.01 4.35 -7.64
N ILE A 92 1.28 4.28 -7.24
CA ILE A 92 2.13 3.12 -7.52
C ILE A 92 1.86 2.08 -6.45
N ILE A 93 1.21 0.98 -6.83
CA ILE A 93 1.01 -0.15 -5.93
C ILE A 93 2.34 -0.91 -5.76
N PRO A 94 2.74 -1.27 -4.53
CA PRO A 94 4.00 -1.97 -4.29
C PRO A 94 4.16 -3.23 -5.16
N PRO A 95 5.38 -3.52 -5.64
CA PRO A 95 5.63 -4.72 -6.41
C PRO A 95 5.44 -5.98 -5.54
N LEU A 96 4.93 -7.04 -6.15
CA LEU A 96 4.84 -8.34 -5.50
C LEU A 96 6.18 -9.09 -5.63
N PRO A 97 6.53 -9.95 -4.65
CA PRO A 97 7.67 -10.85 -4.77
C PRO A 97 7.57 -11.71 -6.02
N GLU A 98 8.70 -12.18 -6.54
CA GLU A 98 8.67 -13.13 -7.65
C GLU A 98 7.88 -14.39 -7.27
N LYS A 99 7.06 -14.87 -8.22
CA LYS A 99 6.38 -16.14 -8.04
C LYS A 99 7.43 -17.24 -8.01
N PHE A 100 7.65 -17.86 -6.86
CA PHE A 100 8.42 -19.09 -6.79
C PHE A 100 7.72 -20.16 -7.63
N ILE A 101 8.38 -20.55 -8.72
CA ILE A 101 8.03 -21.74 -9.52
C ILE A 101 8.97 -22.82 -9.01
N MET A 102 8.43 -23.80 -8.29
CA MET A 102 9.15 -25.02 -7.92
C MET A 102 8.87 -26.10 -8.97
#